data_AF-A0A0F9MNK1-F1
#
_entry.id   AF-A0A0F9MNK1-F1
#
_cell.length_a   1.000
_cell.length_b   1.000
_cell.length_c   1.000
_cell.angle_alpha   90.00
_cell.angle_beta   90.00
_cell.angle_gamma   90.00
#
_symmetry.space_group_name_H-M   'P 1'
#
loop_
_entity.id
_entity.type
_entity.pdbx_description
1 polymer ?
#
loop_
_entity_poly.entity_id
_entity_poly.type
_entity_poly.pdbx_seq_one_letter_code
_entity_poly.pdbx_strand_id
1 'polypeptide(L)'
;MRVDTHVWQFGVDYPGAAGSDDSKLPLRSVMVKAWDEVYWMSNFDPHGAAISGPAAIAKLVKTYNAQGIDLLLWCVPKGRNVSRMLSLAKACIDVPGVKGLVMDVEPFSGFCAGDCNYLAGTFMKQLRAARPKAWLGVTYDPRPQHWGPSGTSEWLKYANAALPMMYWESFKTNVQPWPDPPTSITRAFNDLRGTLAPGRNIEYFPIMQGNTSAVRMTAGIKAAVGVGSLRVSTWRRGVVPVATWAAIGVIPEPTPPPPPPPTDPCVDVKRQLAECHTTVDDLQARIAAKDARLEDYEQTILQLEARVNSLVNELGVCKAEQVDLAKVRDAVKALRDFITGL
;
A
#
# COMPACT_ATOMS: atom_id res chain seq x y z
N MET A 1 6.50 -27.75 3.46
CA MET A 1 6.34 -26.31 3.26
C MET A 1 7.37 -25.72 4.14
N ARG A 2 8.25 -24.93 3.57
CA ARG A 2 9.22 -24.18 4.31
C ARG A 2 8.55 -22.91 4.80
N VAL A 3 8.68 -22.63 6.08
CA VAL A 3 8.03 -21.50 6.75
C VAL A 3 9.08 -20.50 7.21
N ASP A 4 8.63 -19.30 7.49
CA ASP A 4 9.46 -18.28 8.10
C ASP A 4 9.38 -18.37 9.64
N THR A 5 10.36 -17.79 10.34
CA THR A 5 10.30 -17.72 11.80
C THR A 5 11.02 -16.50 12.35
N HIS A 6 10.54 -15.98 13.48
CA HIS A 6 11.17 -14.85 14.15
C HIS A 6 12.29 -15.30 15.10
N VAL A 7 13.34 -14.48 15.17
CA VAL A 7 14.44 -14.57 16.14
C VAL A 7 14.53 -13.23 16.85
N TRP A 8 14.13 -13.20 18.12
CA TRP A 8 14.18 -12.00 18.95
C TRP A 8 15.48 -11.94 19.76
N GLN A 9 15.77 -13.01 20.49
CA GLN A 9 16.93 -13.09 21.38
C GLN A 9 17.67 -14.38 21.07
N PHE A 10 18.92 -14.25 20.65
CA PHE A 10 19.71 -15.39 20.20
C PHE A 10 19.90 -16.41 21.33
N GLY A 11 20.13 -15.97 22.57
CA GLY A 11 20.26 -16.90 23.72
C GLY A 11 19.06 -17.82 23.97
N VAL A 12 17.88 -17.52 23.39
CA VAL A 12 16.67 -18.34 23.49
C VAL A 12 16.23 -18.92 22.14
N ASP A 13 16.38 -18.13 21.07
CA ASP A 13 15.90 -18.45 19.73
C ASP A 13 16.96 -19.07 18.82
N TYR A 14 18.26 -19.03 19.18
CA TYR A 14 19.36 -19.44 18.30
C TYR A 14 20.69 -19.79 19.00
N PRO A 15 21.20 -21.01 18.84
CA PRO A 15 20.48 -22.27 18.97
C PRO A 15 20.31 -22.67 20.45
N GLY A 16 19.31 -23.49 20.74
CA GLY A 16 19.15 -24.11 22.06
C GLY A 16 20.41 -24.86 22.50
N ALA A 17 20.46 -25.24 23.79
CA ALA A 17 21.63 -25.76 24.55
C ALA A 17 22.51 -26.86 23.90
N ALA A 18 22.13 -27.39 22.72
CA ALA A 18 22.84 -28.40 21.95
C ALA A 18 23.50 -27.90 20.64
N GLY A 19 23.47 -26.60 20.30
CA GLY A 19 24.20 -26.08 19.14
C GLY A 19 23.58 -26.41 17.76
N SER A 20 22.27 -26.27 17.59
CA SER A 20 21.57 -26.70 16.38
C SER A 20 21.84 -25.86 15.12
N ASP A 21 22.33 -26.54 14.09
CA ASP A 21 22.14 -26.24 12.67
C ASP A 21 20.64 -26.18 12.31
N ASP A 22 20.17 -25.01 11.85
CA ASP A 22 18.78 -24.78 11.47
C ASP A 22 18.42 -25.41 10.11
N SER A 23 19.41 -25.95 9.37
CA SER A 23 19.19 -26.64 8.07
C SER A 23 18.25 -27.85 8.17
N LYS A 24 18.10 -28.41 9.38
CA LYS A 24 17.23 -29.57 9.66
C LYS A 24 15.77 -29.20 9.87
N LEU A 25 15.46 -27.91 9.96
CA LEU A 25 14.10 -27.42 10.12
C LEU A 25 13.50 -27.04 8.77
N PRO A 26 12.17 -27.07 8.63
CA PRO A 26 11.50 -26.63 7.42
C PRO A 26 11.46 -25.10 7.37
N LEU A 27 12.61 -24.43 7.48
CA LEU A 27 12.72 -22.98 7.45
C LEU A 27 13.01 -22.51 6.04
N ARG A 28 12.23 -21.55 5.54
CA ARG A 28 12.52 -20.82 4.30
C ARG A 28 13.41 -19.64 4.57
N SER A 29 13.08 -18.91 5.63
CA SER A 29 13.81 -17.74 6.07
C SER A 29 13.72 -17.58 7.58
N VAL A 30 14.58 -16.72 8.11
CA VAL A 30 14.46 -16.17 9.47
C VAL A 30 14.26 -14.66 9.42
N MET A 31 13.50 -14.14 10.38
CA MET A 31 13.30 -12.72 10.65
C MET A 31 14.00 -12.36 11.94
N VAL A 32 15.24 -11.87 11.83
CA VAL A 32 16.05 -11.51 13.00
C VAL A 32 15.76 -10.06 13.40
N LYS A 33 15.48 -9.82 14.68
CA LYS A 33 15.33 -8.45 15.18
C LYS A 33 16.65 -7.69 15.01
N ALA A 34 16.62 -6.60 14.24
CA ALA A 34 17.80 -5.81 13.89
C ALA A 34 17.95 -4.59 14.80
N TRP A 35 16.86 -3.87 15.03
CA TRP A 35 16.86 -2.69 15.87
C TRP A 35 15.51 -2.46 16.53
N ASP A 36 15.56 -1.72 17.63
CA ASP A 36 14.43 -1.31 18.44
C ASP A 36 14.56 0.20 18.69
N GLU A 37 13.58 0.98 18.23
CA GLU A 37 13.66 2.44 18.15
C GLU A 37 14.87 2.90 17.32
N VAL A 38 15.94 3.34 17.96
CA VAL A 38 17.15 3.91 17.34
C VAL A 38 18.41 3.13 17.70
N TYR A 39 18.24 2.00 18.36
CA TYR A 39 19.31 1.19 18.93
C TYR A 39 19.36 -0.15 18.23
N TRP A 40 20.57 -0.60 17.91
CA TRP A 40 20.82 -1.95 17.43
C TRP A 40 20.46 -2.98 18.49
N MET A 41 20.09 -4.19 18.08
CA MET A 41 19.67 -5.22 19.02
C MET A 41 20.78 -5.69 19.98
N SER A 42 22.05 -5.50 19.66
CA SER A 42 23.17 -5.74 20.59
C SER A 42 23.11 -4.89 21.87
N ASN A 43 22.29 -3.84 21.91
CA ASN A 43 22.06 -3.07 23.13
C ASN A 43 21.11 -3.77 24.12
N PHE A 44 20.35 -4.76 23.65
CA PHE A 44 19.31 -5.45 24.42
C PHE A 44 19.57 -6.96 24.54
N ASP A 45 20.26 -7.55 23.57
CA ASP A 45 20.68 -8.94 23.56
C ASP A 45 22.21 -9.02 23.68
N PRO A 46 22.77 -9.49 24.81
CA PRO A 46 24.21 -9.56 25.01
C PRO A 46 24.88 -10.67 24.17
N HIS A 47 24.11 -11.49 23.45
CA HIS A 47 24.64 -12.57 22.64
C HIS A 47 25.54 -12.04 21.51
N GLY A 48 26.67 -12.70 21.25
CA GLY A 48 27.66 -12.24 20.25
C GLY A 48 27.16 -12.22 18.79
N ALA A 49 26.03 -12.87 18.51
CA ALA A 49 25.36 -12.84 17.20
C ALA A 49 24.28 -11.74 17.10
N ALA A 50 23.96 -11.03 18.18
CA ALA A 50 23.01 -9.93 18.15
C ALA A 50 23.48 -8.85 17.17
N ILE A 51 22.55 -8.30 16.40
CA ILE A 51 22.88 -7.31 15.37
C ILE A 51 23.39 -6.04 16.05
N SER A 52 24.64 -5.69 15.77
CA SER A 52 25.31 -4.44 16.18
C SER A 52 25.56 -3.47 15.02
N GLY A 53 25.15 -3.87 13.80
CA GLY A 53 25.29 -3.08 12.58
C GLY A 53 25.47 -3.94 11.32
N PRO A 54 25.79 -3.32 10.17
CA PRO A 54 25.86 -4.00 8.87
C PRO A 54 26.80 -5.20 8.82
N ALA A 55 27.96 -5.13 9.49
CA ALA A 55 28.91 -6.23 9.53
C ALA A 55 28.36 -7.47 10.27
N ALA A 56 27.57 -7.27 11.33
CA ALA A 56 26.89 -8.37 12.02
C ALA A 56 25.80 -8.99 11.13
N ILE A 57 25.03 -8.17 10.41
CA ILE A 57 24.03 -8.63 9.45
C ILE A 57 24.70 -9.47 8.35
N ALA A 58 25.81 -9.00 7.77
CA ALA A 58 26.53 -9.74 6.73
C ALA A 58 27.01 -11.12 7.20
N LYS A 59 27.43 -11.24 8.48
CA LYS A 59 27.76 -12.54 9.08
C LYS A 59 26.54 -13.46 9.16
N LEU A 60 25.40 -12.94 9.62
CA LEU A 60 24.15 -13.71 9.68
C LEU A 60 23.68 -14.16 8.28
N VAL A 61 23.75 -13.27 7.27
CA VAL A 61 23.47 -13.62 5.87
C VAL A 61 24.32 -14.81 5.45
N LYS A 62 25.64 -14.76 5.69
CA LYS A 62 26.55 -15.87 5.34
C LYS A 62 26.14 -17.16 6.05
N THR A 63 25.84 -17.09 7.35
CA THR A 63 25.48 -18.26 8.16
C THR A 63 24.18 -18.91 7.69
N TYR A 64 23.12 -18.14 7.48
CA TYR A 64 21.83 -18.68 7.04
C TYR A 64 21.84 -19.12 5.58
N ASN A 65 22.51 -18.38 4.69
CA ASN A 65 22.64 -18.79 3.28
C ASN A 65 23.40 -20.12 3.13
N ALA A 66 24.40 -20.39 3.97
CA ALA A 66 25.10 -21.68 3.99
C ALA A 66 24.16 -22.85 4.33
N GLN A 67 23.02 -22.58 4.95
CA GLN A 67 21.97 -23.55 5.28
C GLN A 67 20.79 -23.48 4.29
N GLY A 68 20.91 -22.67 3.22
CA GLY A 68 19.84 -22.42 2.26
C GLY A 68 18.65 -21.65 2.83
N ILE A 69 18.85 -20.91 3.93
CA ILE A 69 17.83 -20.12 4.63
C ILE A 69 18.04 -18.64 4.31
N ASP A 70 16.99 -17.96 3.89
CA ASP A 70 17.02 -16.52 3.62
C ASP A 70 17.02 -15.69 4.91
N LEU A 71 17.60 -14.49 4.88
CA LEU A 71 17.54 -13.54 6.00
C LEU A 71 16.62 -12.36 5.69
N LEU A 72 15.58 -12.20 6.50
CA LEU A 72 14.83 -10.97 6.66
C LEU A 72 15.18 -10.32 8.00
N LEU A 73 14.95 -9.02 8.08
CA LEU A 73 15.24 -8.24 9.28
C LEU A 73 13.95 -7.66 9.84
N TRP A 74 13.75 -7.81 11.15
CA TRP A 74 12.59 -7.32 11.88
C TRP A 74 12.97 -6.09 12.70
N CYS A 75 12.12 -5.06 12.72
CA CYS A 75 12.42 -3.77 13.29
C CYS A 75 11.21 -3.16 14.02
N VAL A 76 11.46 -2.43 15.12
CA VAL A 76 10.39 -1.79 15.92
C VAL A 76 10.50 -0.26 15.84
N PRO A 77 9.76 0.40 14.93
CA PRO A 77 9.75 1.86 14.81
C PRO A 77 8.94 2.52 15.94
N LYS A 78 9.56 3.42 16.72
CA LYS A 78 8.89 4.11 17.84
C LYS A 78 8.61 5.60 17.64
N GLY A 79 9.19 6.23 16.62
CA GLY A 79 8.85 7.62 16.26
C GLY A 79 9.72 8.73 16.85
N ARG A 80 10.57 8.45 17.85
CA ARG A 80 11.32 9.51 18.57
C ARG A 80 12.44 10.17 17.77
N ASN A 81 13.00 9.48 16.76
CA ASN A 81 13.99 10.05 15.84
C ASN A 81 13.91 9.38 14.46
N VAL A 82 13.11 9.97 13.58
CA VAL A 82 12.85 9.46 12.22
C VAL A 82 14.12 9.36 11.38
N SER A 83 15.02 10.35 11.47
CA SER A 83 16.27 10.38 10.69
C SER A 83 17.19 9.20 11.03
N ARG A 84 17.33 8.91 12.33
CA ARG A 84 18.14 7.77 12.79
C ARG A 84 17.50 6.43 12.41
N MET A 85 16.19 6.27 12.59
CA MET A 85 15.46 5.07 12.15
C MET A 85 15.64 4.84 10.63
N LEU A 86 15.54 5.90 9.83
CA LEU A 86 15.74 5.81 8.38
C LEU A 86 17.16 5.37 8.02
N SER A 87 18.17 5.87 8.75
CA SER A 87 19.56 5.44 8.57
C SER A 87 19.76 3.97 8.93
N LEU A 88 19.18 3.49 10.03
CA LEU A 88 19.23 2.08 10.42
C LEU A 88 18.54 1.17 9.39
N ALA A 89 17.34 1.55 8.94
CA ALA A 89 16.59 0.79 7.94
C ALA A 89 17.36 0.67 6.60
N LYS A 90 17.98 1.76 6.13
CA LYS A 90 18.83 1.73 4.94
C LYS A 90 20.06 0.84 5.16
N ALA A 91 20.74 1.01 6.30
CA ALA A 91 21.90 0.19 6.66
C ALA A 91 21.57 -1.32 6.74
N CYS A 92 20.34 -1.68 7.08
CA CYS A 92 19.83 -3.06 7.02
C CYS A 92 19.63 -3.53 5.58
N ILE A 93 18.85 -2.79 4.78
CA ILE A 93 18.46 -3.16 3.41
C ILE A 93 19.67 -3.23 2.47
N ASP A 94 20.67 -2.38 2.69
CA ASP A 94 21.82 -2.25 1.80
C ASP A 94 22.87 -3.37 2.00
N VAL A 95 22.70 -4.25 3.00
CA VAL A 95 23.58 -5.41 3.18
C VAL A 95 23.25 -6.48 2.13
N PRO A 96 24.22 -6.87 1.28
CA PRO A 96 23.99 -7.91 0.28
C PRO A 96 23.47 -9.21 0.90
N GLY A 97 22.41 -9.77 0.31
CA GLY A 97 21.78 -11.02 0.74
C GLY A 97 20.62 -10.88 1.72
N VAL A 98 20.40 -9.69 2.30
CA VAL A 98 19.14 -9.39 3.00
C VAL A 98 17.99 -9.41 2.01
N LYS A 99 16.92 -10.14 2.33
CA LYS A 99 15.75 -10.32 1.45
C LYS A 99 14.63 -9.34 1.71
N GLY A 100 14.60 -8.72 2.88
CA GLY A 100 13.55 -7.78 3.23
C GLY A 100 13.63 -7.24 4.65
N LEU A 101 12.82 -6.22 4.90
CA LEU A 101 12.70 -5.54 6.20
C LEU A 101 11.24 -5.56 6.65
N VAL A 102 10.98 -5.95 7.89
CA VAL A 102 9.64 -6.07 8.47
C VAL A 102 9.49 -5.07 9.61
N MET A 103 8.49 -4.20 9.53
CA MET A 103 8.16 -3.23 10.57
C MET A 103 7.12 -3.81 11.51
N ASP A 104 7.40 -3.80 12.80
CA ASP A 104 6.49 -4.30 13.81
C ASP A 104 5.79 -3.16 14.52
N VAL A 105 4.49 -3.07 14.26
CA VAL A 105 3.63 -1.96 14.65
C VAL A 105 2.52 -2.50 15.55
N GLU A 106 2.77 -2.37 16.84
CA GLU A 106 1.83 -2.80 17.88
C GLU A 106 1.26 -1.60 18.64
N PRO A 107 0.04 -1.72 19.20
CA PRO A 107 -0.65 -0.64 19.91
C PRO A 107 -0.15 -0.45 21.35
N PHE A 108 0.86 -1.20 21.79
CA PHE A 108 1.23 -1.31 23.21
C PHE A 108 2.34 -0.34 23.62
N SER A 109 2.44 -0.11 24.93
CA SER A 109 3.58 0.60 25.51
C SER A 109 4.88 -0.10 25.13
N GLY A 110 5.85 0.66 24.66
CA GLY A 110 7.12 0.15 24.14
C GLY A 110 7.18 0.04 22.62
N PHE A 111 6.12 0.37 21.88
CA PHE A 111 6.11 0.47 20.42
C PHE A 111 6.02 1.93 19.96
N CYS A 112 5.37 2.19 18.83
CA CYS A 112 5.11 3.52 18.31
C CYS A 112 4.63 4.48 19.41
N ALA A 113 5.39 5.54 19.65
CA ALA A 113 5.07 6.58 20.61
C ALA A 113 4.48 7.79 19.89
N GLY A 114 3.29 8.21 20.31
CA GLY A 114 2.59 9.36 19.72
C GLY A 114 1.73 8.98 18.52
N ASP A 115 1.85 9.73 17.42
CA ASP A 115 1.02 9.55 16.24
C ASP A 115 1.65 8.55 15.25
N CYS A 116 1.11 7.33 15.24
CA CYS A 116 1.58 6.25 14.37
C CYS A 116 1.23 6.43 12.90
N ASN A 117 0.15 7.17 12.60
CA ASN A 117 -0.19 7.53 11.22
C ASN A 117 0.83 8.53 10.67
N TYR A 118 1.20 9.54 11.47
CA TYR A 118 2.29 10.46 11.13
C TYR A 118 3.62 9.73 10.95
N LEU A 119 3.96 8.78 11.83
CA LEU A 119 5.18 8.01 11.70
C LEU A 119 5.22 7.20 10.39
N ALA A 120 4.13 6.51 10.04
CA ALA A 120 4.03 5.80 8.76
C ALA A 120 4.18 6.77 7.57
N GLY A 121 3.47 7.90 7.60
CA GLY A 121 3.48 8.93 6.56
C GLY A 121 4.81 9.65 6.39
N THR A 122 5.70 9.60 7.39
CA THR A 122 7.03 10.19 7.34
C THR A 122 8.12 9.13 7.12
N PHE A 123 8.33 8.24 8.08
CA PHE A 123 9.41 7.24 8.04
C PHE A 123 9.20 6.23 6.91
N MET A 124 8.06 5.55 6.85
CA MET A 124 7.83 4.47 5.89
C MET A 124 7.73 5.00 4.46
N LYS A 125 7.08 6.15 4.27
CA LYS A 125 7.03 6.88 2.99
C LYS A 125 8.43 7.23 2.48
N GLN A 126 9.28 7.83 3.34
CA GLN A 126 10.65 8.19 2.97
C GLN A 126 11.51 6.95 2.69
N LEU A 127 11.34 5.87 3.46
CA LEU A 127 12.06 4.62 3.22
C LEU A 127 11.70 4.01 1.87
N ARG A 128 10.40 3.90 1.55
CA ARG A 128 9.92 3.41 0.26
C ARG A 128 10.43 4.29 -0.90
N ALA A 129 10.42 5.62 -0.75
CA ALA A 129 10.96 6.52 -1.76
C ALA A 129 12.47 6.32 -1.97
N ALA A 130 13.24 6.12 -0.89
CA ALA A 130 14.69 5.92 -0.98
C ALA A 130 15.10 4.53 -1.49
N ARG A 131 14.25 3.51 -1.29
CA ARG A 131 14.48 2.11 -1.68
C ARG A 131 13.23 1.52 -2.34
N PRO A 132 12.87 1.98 -3.55
CA PRO A 132 11.59 1.62 -4.19
C PRO A 132 11.44 0.11 -4.42
N LYS A 133 12.55 -0.60 -4.64
CA LYS A 133 12.58 -2.05 -4.90
C LYS A 133 12.75 -2.93 -3.65
N ALA A 134 12.94 -2.35 -2.46
CA ALA A 134 13.09 -3.15 -1.25
C ALA A 134 11.79 -3.90 -0.92
N TRP A 135 11.87 -5.17 -0.51
CA TRP A 135 10.72 -5.87 0.03
C TRP A 135 10.49 -5.41 1.48
N LEU A 136 9.31 -4.84 1.75
CA LEU A 136 8.92 -4.33 3.07
C LEU A 136 7.68 -5.07 3.58
N GLY A 137 7.75 -5.61 4.79
CA GLY A 137 6.62 -6.21 5.50
C GLY A 137 6.15 -5.35 6.66
N VAL A 138 4.91 -5.56 7.10
CA VAL A 138 4.37 -4.95 8.32
C VAL A 138 3.75 -6.03 9.20
N THR A 139 4.32 -6.24 10.37
CA THR A 139 3.73 -7.05 11.46
C THR A 139 2.77 -6.19 12.26
N TYR A 140 1.57 -6.71 12.55
CA TYR A 140 0.56 -5.95 13.28
C TYR A 140 -0.41 -6.84 14.06
N ASP A 141 -1.06 -6.26 15.06
CA ASP A 141 -2.16 -6.90 15.77
C ASP A 141 -3.43 -6.93 14.90
N PRO A 142 -3.98 -8.11 14.56
CA PRO A 142 -5.11 -8.21 13.65
C PRO A 142 -6.44 -7.78 14.27
N ARG A 143 -6.51 -7.45 15.55
CA ARG A 143 -7.79 -7.14 16.21
C ARG A 143 -8.24 -5.70 15.88
N PRO A 144 -9.50 -5.47 15.46
CA PRO A 144 -9.96 -4.19 14.93
C PRO A 144 -9.71 -2.96 15.81
N GLN A 145 -9.83 -3.12 17.13
CA GLN A 145 -9.63 -2.02 18.08
C GLN A 145 -8.18 -1.49 18.11
N HIS A 146 -7.22 -2.21 17.53
CA HIS A 146 -5.80 -1.84 17.55
C HIS A 146 -5.30 -1.20 16.26
N TRP A 147 -6.08 -1.26 15.18
CA TRP A 147 -5.65 -0.77 13.86
C TRP A 147 -5.48 0.74 13.83
N GLY A 148 -6.42 1.48 14.43
CA GLY A 148 -6.37 2.94 14.54
C GLY A 148 -5.15 3.40 15.35
N PRO A 149 -5.01 2.97 16.62
CA PRO A 149 -3.85 3.32 17.45
C PRO A 149 -2.49 2.97 16.83
N SER A 150 -2.39 1.84 16.12
CA SER A 150 -1.13 1.42 15.48
C SER A 150 -0.90 2.07 14.10
N GLY A 151 -1.88 2.80 13.57
CA GLY A 151 -1.85 3.34 12.21
C GLY A 151 -1.72 2.26 11.12
N THR A 152 -2.23 1.05 11.36
CA THR A 152 -1.94 -0.15 10.56
C THR A 152 -2.15 0.08 9.06
N SER A 153 -3.29 0.67 8.66
CA SER A 153 -3.57 0.94 7.25
C SER A 153 -2.56 1.90 6.61
N GLU A 154 -2.08 2.91 7.33
CA GLU A 154 -1.07 3.86 6.83
C GLU A 154 0.29 3.18 6.61
N TRP A 155 0.71 2.30 7.51
CA TRP A 155 1.92 1.50 7.32
C TRP A 155 1.81 0.60 6.10
N LEU A 156 0.67 -0.07 5.94
CA LEU A 156 0.46 -1.01 4.86
C LEU A 156 0.55 -0.35 3.48
N LYS A 157 0.16 0.93 3.30
CA LYS A 157 0.24 1.68 2.02
C LYS A 157 1.60 1.56 1.33
N TYR A 158 2.68 1.40 2.09
CA TYR A 158 4.05 1.35 1.59
C TYR A 158 4.66 -0.06 1.60
N ALA A 159 3.94 -1.06 2.12
CA ALA A 159 4.39 -2.43 2.29
C ALA A 159 4.08 -3.31 1.07
N ASN A 160 4.89 -4.35 0.91
CA ASN A 160 4.68 -5.47 0.00
C ASN A 160 3.88 -6.60 0.66
N ALA A 161 4.01 -6.76 1.98
CA ALA A 161 3.39 -7.84 2.73
C ALA A 161 2.77 -7.36 4.05
N ALA A 162 1.66 -8.00 4.41
CA ALA A 162 0.94 -7.84 5.66
C ALA A 162 1.11 -9.12 6.50
N LEU A 163 1.64 -8.96 7.72
CA LEU A 163 2.00 -10.05 8.62
C LEU A 163 1.17 -9.97 9.92
N PRO A 164 -0.14 -10.25 9.90
CA PRO A 164 -0.94 -10.22 11.11
C PRO A 164 -0.45 -11.27 12.12
N MET A 165 -0.43 -10.89 13.39
CA MET A 165 -0.10 -11.75 14.52
C MET A 165 -1.27 -12.67 14.86
N MET A 166 -1.19 -13.93 14.44
CA MET A 166 -2.25 -14.92 14.61
C MET A 166 -2.07 -15.70 15.91
N TYR A 167 -2.16 -14.99 17.04
CA TYR A 167 -1.93 -15.57 18.37
C TYR A 167 -3.23 -16.03 19.01
N TRP A 168 -3.88 -17.02 18.37
CA TRP A 168 -5.21 -17.51 18.73
C TRP A 168 -5.31 -18.14 20.13
N GLU A 169 -4.24 -18.60 20.77
CA GLU A 169 -4.30 -19.00 22.18
C GLU A 169 -4.12 -17.78 23.09
N SER A 170 -3.21 -16.87 22.75
CA SER A 170 -2.92 -15.69 23.59
C SER A 170 -4.00 -14.61 23.52
N PHE A 171 -4.71 -14.49 22.40
CA PHE A 171 -5.73 -13.45 22.20
C PHE A 171 -7.13 -13.88 22.65
N LYS A 172 -7.33 -15.17 22.97
CA LYS A 172 -8.61 -15.73 23.42
C LYS A 172 -9.21 -15.04 24.65
N THR A 173 -8.38 -14.56 25.55
CA THR A 173 -8.83 -14.09 26.87
C THR A 173 -9.41 -12.68 26.84
N ASN A 174 -9.11 -11.88 25.81
CA ASN A 174 -9.29 -10.44 25.90
C ASN A 174 -10.29 -9.85 24.90
N VAL A 175 -10.52 -10.43 23.71
CA VAL A 175 -11.54 -9.98 22.75
C VAL A 175 -11.90 -11.13 21.77
N GLN A 176 -13.12 -11.66 21.81
CA GLN A 176 -13.71 -12.48 20.73
C GLN A 176 -13.65 -11.68 19.41
N PRO A 177 -13.23 -12.24 18.26
CA PRO A 177 -13.77 -13.48 17.70
C PRO A 177 -12.71 -14.43 17.08
N TRP A 178 -11.58 -14.69 17.75
CA TRP A 178 -10.48 -15.53 17.22
C TRP A 178 -10.37 -16.90 17.96
N PRO A 179 -11.41 -17.77 17.96
CA PRO A 179 -11.47 -18.96 18.82
C PRO A 179 -10.58 -20.13 18.36
N ASP A 180 -10.27 -20.21 17.07
CA ASP A 180 -9.52 -21.31 16.45
C ASP A 180 -8.65 -20.82 15.27
N PRO A 181 -7.61 -21.59 14.88
CA PRO A 181 -6.65 -21.12 13.89
C PRO A 181 -7.27 -20.85 12.50
N PRO A 182 -8.09 -21.76 11.91
CA PRO A 182 -8.77 -21.47 10.64
C PRO A 182 -9.64 -20.22 10.64
N THR A 183 -10.54 -20.08 11.61
CA THR A 183 -11.42 -18.90 11.70
C THR A 183 -10.61 -17.63 11.83
N SER A 184 -9.56 -17.70 12.67
CA SER A 184 -8.64 -16.59 12.87
C SER A 184 -7.97 -16.19 11.55
N ILE A 185 -7.34 -17.12 10.86
CA ILE A 185 -6.62 -16.83 9.61
C ILE A 185 -7.53 -16.24 8.53
N THR A 186 -8.71 -16.82 8.33
CA THR A 186 -9.65 -16.35 7.31
C THR A 186 -10.20 -14.96 7.65
N ARG A 187 -10.46 -14.68 8.93
CA ARG A 187 -10.93 -13.37 9.35
C ARG A 187 -9.89 -12.28 9.10
N ALA A 188 -8.65 -12.48 9.51
CA ALA A 188 -7.57 -11.51 9.26
C ALA A 188 -7.33 -11.27 7.77
N PHE A 189 -7.45 -12.31 6.93
CA PHE A 189 -7.39 -12.16 5.48
C PHE A 189 -8.52 -11.27 4.94
N ASN A 190 -9.76 -11.52 5.37
CA ASN A 190 -10.92 -10.73 4.95
C ASN A 190 -10.81 -9.28 5.43
N ASP A 191 -10.37 -9.06 6.67
CA ASP A 191 -10.15 -7.73 7.22
C ASP A 191 -9.04 -6.97 6.45
N LEU A 192 -7.97 -7.68 6.06
CA LEU A 192 -6.92 -7.10 5.21
C LEU A 192 -7.47 -6.64 3.86
N ARG A 193 -8.23 -7.50 3.17
CA ARG A 193 -8.75 -7.22 1.83
C ARG A 193 -9.90 -6.23 1.81
N GLY A 194 -10.74 -6.24 2.85
CA GLY A 194 -11.93 -5.40 2.91
C GLY A 194 -11.68 -4.03 3.58
N THR A 195 -10.76 -3.96 4.54
CA THR A 195 -10.64 -2.77 5.42
C THR A 195 -9.25 -2.16 5.42
N LEU A 196 -8.20 -2.96 5.66
CA LEU A 196 -6.86 -2.41 5.91
C LEU A 196 -6.11 -2.01 4.63
N ALA A 197 -6.29 -2.76 3.54
CA ALA A 197 -5.64 -2.51 2.27
C ALA A 197 -6.56 -2.85 1.06
N PRO A 198 -7.76 -2.27 0.98
CA PRO A 198 -8.72 -2.58 -0.09
C PRO A 198 -8.14 -2.29 -1.47
N GLY A 199 -8.39 -3.21 -2.41
CA GLY A 199 -7.93 -3.12 -3.80
C GLY A 199 -6.42 -3.28 -4.00
N ARG A 200 -5.62 -3.45 -2.94
CA ARG A 200 -4.17 -3.61 -3.06
C ARG A 200 -3.77 -5.07 -3.16
N ASN A 201 -2.90 -5.37 -4.12
CA ASN A 201 -2.22 -6.66 -4.23
C ASN A 201 -1.07 -6.76 -3.22
N ILE A 202 -1.40 -6.71 -1.93
CA ILE A 202 -0.46 -6.94 -0.83
C ILE A 202 -0.39 -8.43 -0.51
N GLU A 203 0.81 -8.97 -0.28
CA GLU A 203 1.00 -10.35 0.14
C GLU A 203 0.40 -10.57 1.54
N TYR A 204 -0.39 -11.63 1.70
CA TYR A 204 -0.85 -12.07 3.01
C TYR A 204 0.15 -13.07 3.57
N PHE A 205 0.71 -12.80 4.74
CA PHE A 205 1.82 -13.57 5.31
C PHE A 205 1.67 -13.68 6.84
N PRO A 206 0.66 -14.41 7.33
CA PRO A 206 0.32 -14.47 8.75
C PRO A 206 1.43 -15.07 9.62
N ILE A 207 1.59 -14.54 10.83
CA ILE A 207 2.51 -15.03 11.85
C ILE A 207 1.74 -15.94 12.81
N MET A 208 2.01 -17.23 12.76
CA MET A 208 1.39 -18.25 13.59
C MET A 208 1.91 -18.20 15.02
N GLN A 209 1.02 -18.52 15.97
CA GLN A 209 1.42 -18.79 17.35
C GLN A 209 2.40 -19.96 17.43
N GLY A 210 3.63 -19.74 17.88
CA GLY A 210 4.67 -20.76 17.88
C GLY A 210 4.49 -21.83 18.95
N ASN A 211 4.05 -21.46 20.15
CA ASN A 211 3.84 -22.39 21.27
C ASN A 211 2.49 -23.16 21.21
N THR A 212 1.95 -23.31 20.01
CA THR A 212 0.73 -24.10 19.73
C THR A 212 1.06 -25.59 19.51
N SER A 213 0.04 -26.45 19.57
CA SER A 213 0.16 -27.86 19.19
C SER A 213 0.31 -28.04 17.67
N ALA A 214 0.93 -29.16 17.27
CA ALA A 214 1.14 -29.51 15.86
C ALA A 214 -0.17 -29.55 15.03
N VAL A 215 -1.25 -30.09 15.62
CA VAL A 215 -2.58 -30.15 14.99
C VAL A 215 -3.11 -28.76 14.67
N ARG A 216 -3.01 -27.84 15.64
CA ARG A 216 -3.50 -26.47 15.50
C ARG A 216 -2.64 -25.64 14.56
N MET A 217 -1.31 -25.80 14.62
CA MET A 217 -0.39 -25.21 13.63
C MET A 217 -0.76 -25.64 12.21
N THR A 218 -0.93 -26.94 11.99
CA THR A 218 -1.25 -27.49 10.67
C THR A 218 -2.60 -26.96 10.16
N ALA A 219 -3.60 -26.85 11.03
CA ALA A 219 -4.89 -26.25 10.68
C ALA A 219 -4.75 -24.78 10.27
N GLY A 220 -3.96 -23.99 10.99
CA GLY A 220 -3.68 -22.59 10.65
C GLY A 220 -2.96 -22.43 9.32
N ILE A 221 -1.93 -23.26 9.05
CA ILE A 221 -1.20 -23.25 7.78
C ILE A 221 -2.12 -23.62 6.62
N LYS A 222 -2.92 -24.68 6.76
CA LYS A 222 -3.90 -25.09 5.74
C LYS A 222 -4.91 -23.99 5.45
N ALA A 223 -5.40 -23.30 6.48
CA ALA A 223 -6.31 -22.17 6.30
C ALA A 223 -5.62 -21.01 5.57
N ALA A 224 -4.35 -20.72 5.88
CA ALA A 224 -3.59 -19.66 5.21
C ALA A 224 -3.42 -19.98 3.73
N VAL A 225 -3.01 -21.21 3.40
CA VAL A 225 -2.93 -21.68 2.01
C VAL A 225 -4.30 -21.61 1.32
N GLY A 226 -5.37 -21.99 2.02
CA GLY A 226 -6.74 -21.94 1.49
C GLY A 226 -7.22 -20.54 1.10
N VAL A 227 -6.72 -19.48 1.75
CA VAL A 227 -7.00 -18.09 1.37
C VAL A 227 -5.95 -17.50 0.41
N GLY A 228 -5.05 -18.34 -0.13
CA GLY A 228 -4.04 -17.95 -1.12
C GLY A 228 -2.71 -17.47 -0.54
N SER A 229 -2.46 -17.67 0.76
CA SER A 229 -1.16 -17.39 1.37
C SER A 229 -0.10 -18.36 0.83
N LEU A 230 0.98 -17.83 0.24
CA LEU A 230 2.12 -18.64 -0.21
C LEU A 230 3.16 -18.85 0.88
N ARG A 231 3.07 -18.08 1.97
CA ARG A 231 4.03 -18.09 3.07
C ARG A 231 3.31 -17.91 4.40
N VAL A 232 3.93 -18.42 5.46
CA VAL A 232 3.49 -18.28 6.84
C VAL A 232 4.73 -18.16 7.72
N SER A 233 4.65 -17.39 8.80
CA SER A 233 5.73 -17.23 9.76
C SER A 233 5.34 -17.86 11.09
N THR A 234 6.29 -18.13 11.96
CA THR A 234 6.05 -18.57 13.35
C THR A 234 6.64 -17.56 14.32
N TRP A 235 5.89 -17.25 15.37
CA TRP A 235 6.38 -16.51 16.54
C TRP A 235 6.58 -17.47 17.70
N ARG A 236 7.80 -17.92 17.99
CA ARG A 236 9.12 -17.59 17.42
C ARG A 236 9.99 -18.84 17.49
N ARG A 237 11.17 -18.84 16.85
CA ARG A 237 12.02 -20.03 16.65
C ARG A 237 12.25 -20.87 17.92
N GLY A 238 12.51 -20.22 19.07
CA GLY A 238 12.83 -20.90 20.32
C GLY A 238 11.64 -21.54 21.05
N VAL A 239 10.39 -21.20 20.68
CA VAL A 239 9.18 -21.66 21.40
C VAL A 239 8.35 -22.69 20.63
N VAL A 240 8.68 -22.92 19.36
CA VAL A 240 7.97 -23.91 18.53
C VAL A 240 8.40 -25.33 18.93
N PRO A 241 7.47 -26.21 19.37
CA PRO A 241 7.80 -27.57 19.76
C PRO A 241 8.37 -28.39 18.60
N VAL A 242 9.26 -29.36 18.91
CA VAL A 242 9.84 -30.27 17.90
C VAL A 242 8.78 -31.01 17.09
N ALA A 243 7.73 -31.50 17.74
CA ALA A 243 6.61 -32.16 17.06
C ALA A 243 5.87 -31.22 16.09
N THR A 244 5.81 -29.93 16.41
CA THR A 244 5.21 -28.90 15.53
C THR A 244 6.11 -28.65 14.32
N TRP A 245 7.44 -28.57 14.48
CA TRP A 245 8.37 -28.49 13.35
C TRP A 245 8.27 -29.71 12.42
N ALA A 246 8.21 -30.91 12.98
CA ALA A 246 8.04 -32.14 12.21
C ALA A 246 6.75 -32.12 11.39
N ALA A 247 5.64 -31.66 11.99
CA ALA A 247 4.36 -31.53 11.29
C ALA A 247 4.38 -30.49 10.17
N ILE A 248 5.07 -29.35 10.34
CA ILE A 248 5.23 -28.34 9.28
C ILE A 248 6.01 -28.94 8.08
N GLY A 249 7.05 -29.74 8.37
CA GLY A 249 7.94 -30.30 7.35
C GLY A 249 7.23 -31.20 6.33
N VAL A 250 6.11 -31.82 6.71
CA VAL A 250 5.36 -32.73 5.82
C VAL A 250 4.23 -32.05 5.04
N ILE A 251 3.93 -30.78 5.31
CA ILE A 251 2.92 -30.03 4.53
C ILE A 251 3.49 -29.78 3.12
N PRO A 252 2.77 -29.92 2.01
CA PRO A 252 3.30 -29.56 0.69
C PRO A 252 3.54 -28.05 0.55
N GLU A 253 4.51 -27.64 -0.28
CA GLU A 253 4.63 -26.22 -0.65
C GLU A 253 3.36 -25.75 -1.39
N PRO A 254 2.81 -24.58 -1.07
CA PRO A 254 1.72 -24.02 -1.84
C PRO A 254 2.21 -23.68 -3.25
N THR A 255 1.49 -24.13 -4.26
CA THR A 255 1.73 -23.73 -5.64
C THR A 255 1.27 -22.28 -5.82
N PRO A 256 2.12 -21.38 -6.36
CA PRO A 256 1.70 -20.05 -6.75
C PRO A 256 0.47 -20.16 -7.67
N PRO A 257 -0.54 -19.29 -7.51
CA PRO A 257 -1.61 -19.23 -8.49
C PRO A 257 -1.00 -18.98 -9.88
N PRO A 258 -1.58 -19.53 -10.95
CA PRO A 258 -1.12 -19.22 -12.30
C PRO A 258 -1.08 -17.71 -12.48
N PRO A 259 -0.07 -17.17 -13.19
CA PRO A 259 -0.02 -15.73 -13.43
C PRO A 259 -1.36 -15.30 -14.01
N PRO A 260 -1.94 -14.18 -13.54
CA PRO A 260 -3.13 -13.67 -14.18
C PRO A 260 -2.86 -13.52 -15.68
N PRO A 261 -3.86 -13.77 -16.55
CA PRO A 261 -3.70 -13.51 -17.97
C PRO A 261 -3.12 -12.10 -18.15
N PRO A 262 -2.21 -11.89 -19.13
CA PRO A 262 -1.56 -10.60 -19.33
C PRO A 262 -2.63 -9.51 -19.30
N THR A 263 -2.59 -8.68 -18.26
CA THR A 263 -3.42 -7.49 -18.23
C THR A 263 -2.87 -6.60 -19.33
N ASP A 264 -3.73 -6.19 -20.26
CA ASP A 264 -3.35 -5.30 -21.33
C ASP A 264 -2.64 -4.08 -20.71
N PRO A 265 -1.32 -3.91 -20.93
CA PRO A 265 -0.55 -2.84 -20.30
C PRO A 265 -1.06 -1.46 -20.72
N CYS A 266 -1.88 -1.40 -21.76
CA CYS A 266 -2.50 -0.20 -22.28
C CYS A 266 -3.94 0.00 -21.81
N VAL A 267 -4.49 -0.80 -20.89
CA VAL A 267 -5.92 -0.68 -20.49
C VAL A 267 -6.27 0.71 -19.96
N ASP A 268 -5.41 1.28 -19.11
CA ASP A 268 -5.62 2.64 -18.59
C ASP A 268 -5.40 3.72 -19.66
N VAL A 269 -4.43 3.52 -20.55
CA VAL A 269 -4.17 4.43 -21.67
C VAL A 269 -5.34 4.42 -22.66
N LYS A 270 -5.92 3.25 -22.95
CA LYS A 270 -7.10 3.09 -23.81
C LYS A 270 -8.33 3.74 -23.20
N ARG A 271 -8.52 3.62 -21.89
CA ARG A 271 -9.59 4.31 -21.16
C ARG A 271 -9.42 5.83 -21.22
N GLN A 272 -8.22 6.34 -20.91
CA GLN A 272 -7.93 7.77 -21.00
C GLN A 272 -8.11 8.31 -22.43
N LEU A 273 -7.70 7.55 -23.45
CA LEU A 273 -7.90 7.92 -24.85
C LEU A 273 -9.40 8.00 -25.21
N ALA A 274 -10.22 7.06 -24.73
CA ALA A 274 -11.67 7.10 -24.92
C ALA A 274 -12.32 8.32 -24.24
N GLU A 275 -11.92 8.62 -22.99
CA GLU A 275 -12.37 9.82 -22.26
C GLU A 275 -11.98 11.12 -23.00
N CYS A 276 -10.76 11.17 -23.56
CA CYS A 276 -10.31 12.29 -24.40
C CYS A 276 -11.15 12.43 -25.68
N HIS A 277 -11.45 11.34 -26.39
CA HIS A 277 -12.29 11.39 -27.59
C HIS A 277 -13.69 11.92 -27.26
N THR A 278 -14.32 11.44 -26.20
CA THR A 278 -15.64 11.96 -25.77
C THR A 278 -15.59 13.46 -25.47
N THR A 279 -14.49 13.94 -24.86
CA THR A 279 -14.30 15.36 -24.58
C THR A 279 -14.12 16.17 -25.88
N VAL A 280 -13.37 15.65 -26.85
CA VAL A 280 -13.21 16.29 -28.16
C VAL A 280 -14.54 16.38 -28.90
N ASP A 281 -15.33 15.32 -28.90
CA ASP A 281 -16.65 15.29 -29.56
C ASP A 281 -17.62 16.30 -28.92
N ASP A 282 -17.65 16.41 -27.58
CA ASP A 282 -18.43 17.44 -26.87
C ASP A 282 -18.01 18.86 -27.27
N LEU A 283 -16.70 19.12 -27.30
CA LEU A 283 -16.16 20.42 -27.67
C LEU A 283 -16.49 20.77 -29.14
N GLN A 284 -16.41 19.80 -30.05
CA GLN A 284 -16.79 20.00 -31.46
C GLN A 284 -18.28 20.30 -31.60
N ALA A 285 -19.16 19.60 -30.89
CA ALA A 285 -20.59 19.90 -30.87
C ALA A 285 -20.88 21.31 -30.34
N ARG A 286 -20.15 21.76 -29.33
CA ARG A 286 -20.28 23.11 -28.76
C ARG A 286 -19.76 24.21 -29.70
N ILE A 287 -18.70 23.93 -30.46
CA ILE A 287 -18.21 24.84 -31.51
C ILE A 287 -19.26 24.96 -32.61
N ALA A 288 -19.76 23.84 -33.14
CA ALA A 288 -20.80 23.85 -34.18
C ALA A 288 -22.08 24.59 -33.73
N ALA A 289 -22.48 24.43 -32.46
CA ALA A 289 -23.63 25.15 -31.90
C ALA A 289 -23.37 26.67 -31.76
N LYS A 290 -22.12 27.08 -31.53
CA LYS A 290 -21.75 28.51 -31.53
C LYS A 290 -21.72 29.09 -32.95
N ASP A 291 -21.19 28.36 -33.91
CA ASP A 291 -21.13 28.79 -35.31
C ASP A 291 -22.55 28.99 -35.87
N ALA A 292 -23.45 28.04 -35.62
CA ALA A 292 -24.86 28.16 -36.02
C ALA A 292 -25.56 29.38 -35.37
N ARG A 293 -25.22 29.71 -34.12
CA ARG A 293 -25.73 30.93 -33.46
C ARG A 293 -25.15 32.21 -34.06
N LEU A 294 -23.90 32.17 -34.52
CA LEU A 294 -23.28 33.30 -35.19
C LEU A 294 -24.00 33.59 -36.52
N GLU A 295 -24.28 32.55 -37.31
CA GLU A 295 -25.03 32.66 -38.56
C GLU A 295 -26.44 33.24 -38.35
N ASP A 296 -27.15 32.83 -37.29
CA ASP A 296 -28.47 33.38 -36.94
C ASP A 296 -28.40 34.88 -36.57
N TYR A 297 -27.36 35.30 -35.86
CA TYR A 297 -27.13 36.71 -35.55
C TYR A 297 -26.81 37.54 -36.79
N GLU A 298 -26.02 37.02 -37.72
CA GLU A 298 -25.75 37.68 -39.00
C GLU A 298 -27.02 37.88 -39.82
N GLN A 299 -27.89 36.85 -39.89
CA GLN A 299 -29.19 36.96 -40.56
C GLN A 299 -30.11 37.99 -39.88
N THR A 300 -30.14 38.00 -38.55
CA THR A 300 -30.90 38.99 -37.78
C THR A 300 -30.42 40.41 -38.05
N ILE A 301 -29.10 40.63 -38.13
CA ILE A 301 -28.52 41.93 -38.48
C ILE A 301 -28.94 42.35 -39.89
N LEU A 302 -28.87 41.46 -40.87
CA LEU A 302 -29.30 41.76 -42.25
C LEU A 302 -30.78 42.17 -42.32
N GLN A 303 -31.65 41.48 -41.56
CA GLN A 303 -33.07 41.83 -41.45
C GLN A 303 -33.28 43.20 -40.79
N LEU A 304 -32.54 43.48 -39.72
CA LEU A 304 -32.58 44.77 -39.03
C LEU A 304 -32.08 45.91 -39.95
N GLU A 305 -30.98 45.71 -40.68
CA GLU A 305 -30.48 46.67 -41.67
C GLU A 305 -31.53 46.97 -42.76
N ALA A 306 -32.16 45.93 -43.31
CA ALA A 306 -33.24 46.08 -44.30
C ALA A 306 -34.44 46.83 -43.72
N ARG A 307 -34.84 46.54 -42.48
CA ARG A 307 -35.96 47.20 -41.81
C ARG A 307 -35.67 48.67 -41.52
N VAL A 308 -34.46 48.98 -41.04
CA VAL A 308 -34.01 50.37 -40.83
C VAL A 308 -34.05 51.14 -42.14
N ASN A 309 -33.57 50.56 -43.24
CA ASN A 309 -33.61 51.20 -44.56
C ASN A 309 -35.05 51.46 -45.04
N SER A 310 -35.99 50.52 -44.84
CA SER A 310 -37.41 50.73 -45.13
C SER A 310 -37.99 51.90 -44.34
N LEU A 311 -37.74 51.93 -43.02
CA LEU A 311 -38.23 52.98 -42.13
C LEU A 311 -37.63 54.36 -42.46
N VAL A 312 -36.36 54.42 -42.87
CA VAL A 312 -35.71 55.65 -43.35
C VAL A 312 -36.43 56.17 -44.60
N ASN A 313 -36.76 55.30 -45.55
CA ASN A 313 -37.47 55.67 -46.78
C ASN A 313 -38.90 56.14 -46.46
N GLU A 314 -39.62 55.45 -45.58
CA GLU A 314 -40.97 55.82 -45.14
C GLU A 314 -40.99 57.19 -44.40
N LEU A 315 -40.01 57.45 -43.53
CA LEU A 315 -39.85 58.73 -42.83
C LEU A 315 -39.55 59.89 -43.79
N GLY A 316 -38.76 59.65 -44.85
CA GLY A 316 -38.48 60.64 -45.90
C GLY A 316 -39.72 61.11 -46.65
N VAL A 317 -40.75 60.26 -46.75
CA VAL A 317 -42.05 60.58 -47.37
C VAL A 317 -42.96 61.37 -46.43
N CYS A 318 -42.86 61.16 -45.11
CA CYS A 318 -43.81 61.70 -44.14
C CYS A 318 -43.55 63.15 -43.68
N LYS A 319 -42.39 63.77 -43.97
CA LYS A 319 -42.00 65.12 -43.45
C LYS A 319 -42.30 65.32 -41.94
N ALA A 320 -42.22 64.26 -41.15
CA ALA A 320 -42.41 64.33 -39.71
C ALA A 320 -41.07 64.60 -39.01
N GLU A 321 -41.15 65.28 -37.86
CA GLU A 321 -40.04 65.80 -37.05
C GLU A 321 -38.83 64.86 -36.91
N GLN A 322 -37.65 65.48 -36.86
CA GLN A 322 -36.32 64.85 -36.83
C GLN A 322 -36.20 63.74 -35.78
N VAL A 323 -36.39 62.49 -36.20
CA VAL A 323 -35.89 61.32 -35.47
C VAL A 323 -34.40 61.19 -35.77
N ASP A 324 -33.57 61.23 -34.73
CA ASP A 324 -32.12 61.07 -34.84
C ASP A 324 -31.76 59.60 -35.17
N LEU A 325 -31.80 59.30 -36.47
CA LEU A 325 -31.48 58.00 -37.04
C LEU A 325 -29.97 57.68 -36.99
N ALA A 326 -29.11 58.65 -36.67
CA ALA A 326 -27.67 58.44 -36.57
C ALA A 326 -27.33 57.47 -35.43
N LYS A 327 -27.97 57.64 -34.26
CA LYS A 327 -27.78 56.74 -33.11
C LYS A 327 -28.18 55.29 -33.40
N VAL A 328 -29.24 55.08 -34.18
CA VAL A 328 -29.69 53.72 -34.56
C VAL A 328 -28.70 53.10 -35.54
N ARG A 329 -28.21 53.86 -36.51
CA ARG A 329 -27.22 53.39 -37.49
C ARG A 329 -25.88 53.06 -36.83
N ASP A 330 -25.43 53.88 -35.89
CA ASP A 330 -24.21 53.66 -35.11
C ASP A 330 -24.32 52.46 -34.18
N ALA A 331 -25.49 52.23 -33.56
CA ALA A 331 -25.74 51.05 -32.74
C ALA A 331 -25.72 49.75 -33.56
N VAL A 332 -26.32 49.74 -34.76
CA VAL A 332 -26.28 48.59 -35.68
C VAL A 332 -24.85 48.31 -36.15
N LYS A 333 -24.08 49.37 -36.46
CA LYS A 333 -22.67 49.24 -36.83
C LYS A 333 -21.81 48.68 -35.69
N ALA A 334 -21.98 49.20 -34.47
CA ALA A 334 -21.24 48.71 -33.29
C ALA A 334 -21.55 47.24 -32.98
N LEU A 335 -22.81 46.81 -33.18
CA LEU A 335 -23.20 45.41 -33.01
C LEU A 335 -22.51 44.50 -34.04
N ARG A 336 -22.42 44.96 -35.30
CA ARG A 336 -21.72 44.24 -36.38
C ARG A 336 -20.23 44.08 -36.09
N ASP A 337 -19.57 45.17 -35.70
CA ASP A 337 -18.12 45.17 -35.41
C ASP A 337 -17.77 44.28 -34.20
N PHE A 338 -18.67 44.17 -33.21
CA PHE A 338 -18.50 43.28 -32.06
C PHE A 338 -18.58 41.78 -32.43
N ILE A 339 -19.45 41.43 -33.38
CA ILE A 339 -19.67 40.03 -33.80
C ILE A 339 -18.58 39.55 -34.77
N THR A 340 -18.09 40.42 -35.66
CA THR A 340 -17.06 40.06 -36.65
C THR A 340 -15.61 40.15 -36.13
N GLY A 341 -15.41 40.70 -34.94
CA GLY A 341 -14.11 40.88 -34.29
C GLY A 341 -13.75 39.86 -33.18
N LEU A 342 -14.60 38.86 -32.92
CA LEU A 342 -14.39 37.74 -31.97
C LEU A 342 -13.97 36.45 -32.67
#